data_AF-A0A3A9SK60-F1
#
_entry.id   AF-A0A3A9SK60-F1
#
_cell.length_a   1.000
_cell.length_b   1.000
_cell.length_c   1.000
_cell.angle_alpha   90.00
_cell.angle_beta   90.00
_cell.angle_gamma   90.00
#
_symmetry.space_group_name_H-M   'P 1'
#
loop_
_entity.id
_entity.type
_entity.pdbx_description
1 polymer ?
#
loop_
_entity_poly.entity_id
_entity_poly.type
_entity_poly.pdbx_seq_one_letter_code
_entity_poly.pdbx_strand_id
1 'polypeptide(L)'
;MDQKKAGRFLKELRHEKQMTQEQLAQVFNVSSRSVSRWETGTNLPDISLLVEIADLYDVDVREIIEGERKSEMMDKEVRDVATKMADYANEEKGSLLRKMQIISFVGVLVLLVAIFLQTFHKSLDEINKGILFVSFIALVIMAVLTLYVTGLLEKITKNKRLVKWIKFVTIVGVIAAFWRTIVMTFIVGILLLMVSSAKVEVYDDVSAYNDYMNFSNGAYEKGVDTQWTKWGMDETIWPKEISKEMNVTDFKMVYYNPWDAQYLGYMVVEYSEDAYAEEVKRLKEYESTEYIGYYCVEEEKTYELLAVNADPYQGFIYALTDGKGKIIYGEQIFCNYFMDLEYEKYIPKEYLLDGFNATQESEYYREKRKALEG
;
A
#
# COMPACT_ATOMS: atom_id res chain seq x y z
N MET A 1 14.34 -39.81 61.99
CA MET A 1 13.40 -40.72 62.65
C MET A 1 12.65 -39.95 63.72
N ASP A 2 11.35 -39.72 63.54
CA ASP A 2 10.51 -39.03 64.51
C ASP A 2 9.89 -40.07 65.46
N GLN A 3 10.47 -40.23 66.64
CA GLN A 3 10.02 -41.21 67.63
C GLN A 3 8.60 -40.94 68.14
N LYS A 4 8.14 -39.68 68.15
CA LYS A 4 6.76 -39.35 68.53
C LYS A 4 5.78 -39.76 67.45
N LYS A 5 6.17 -39.65 66.18
CA LYS A 5 5.35 -40.10 65.05
C LYS A 5 5.24 -41.62 65.03
N ALA A 6 6.36 -42.33 65.14
CA ALA A 6 6.39 -43.79 65.27
C ALA A 6 5.56 -44.28 66.47
N GLY A 7 5.66 -43.60 67.63
CA GLY A 7 4.86 -43.93 68.82
C GLY A 7 3.35 -43.74 68.62
N ARG A 8 2.93 -42.64 67.99
CA ARG A 8 1.51 -42.44 67.64
C ARG A 8 1.01 -43.51 66.68
N PHE A 9 1.81 -43.86 65.68
CA PHE A 9 1.46 -44.91 64.74
C PHE A 9 1.33 -46.29 65.43
N LEU A 10 2.24 -46.65 66.33
CA LEU A 10 2.10 -47.85 67.17
C LEU A 10 0.82 -47.85 68.00
N LYS A 11 0.44 -46.69 68.55
CA LYS A 11 -0.82 -46.52 69.28
C LYS A 11 -2.04 -46.72 68.36
N GLU A 12 -2.00 -46.18 67.15
CA GLU A 12 -3.03 -46.35 66.13
C GLU A 12 -3.20 -47.83 65.76
N LEU A 13 -2.10 -48.53 65.44
CA LEU A 13 -2.09 -49.97 65.17
C LEU A 13 -2.69 -50.79 66.32
N ARG A 14 -2.36 -50.46 67.58
CA ARG A 14 -2.96 -51.10 68.77
C ARG A 14 -4.47 -50.88 68.82
N HIS A 15 -4.93 -49.65 68.53
CA HIS A 15 -6.35 -49.33 68.54
C HIS A 15 -7.10 -50.01 67.38
N GLU A 16 -6.49 -50.18 66.20
CA GLU A 16 -7.06 -50.95 65.08
C GLU A 16 -7.34 -52.42 65.48
N LYS A 17 -6.46 -53.03 66.27
CA LYS A 17 -6.67 -54.37 66.85
C LYS A 17 -7.54 -54.37 68.12
N GLN A 18 -8.04 -53.20 68.55
CA GLN A 18 -8.90 -53.03 69.73
C GLN A 18 -8.27 -53.54 71.05
N MET A 19 -6.95 -53.48 71.17
CA MET A 19 -6.24 -53.97 72.37
C MET A 19 -5.98 -52.83 73.36
N THR A 20 -5.95 -53.11 74.67
CA THR A 20 -5.42 -52.16 75.67
C THR A 20 -3.89 -52.23 75.75
N GLN A 21 -3.24 -51.23 76.38
CA GLN A 21 -1.78 -51.25 76.55
C GLN A 21 -1.34 -52.46 77.40
N GLU A 22 -2.15 -52.88 78.36
CA GLU A 22 -1.94 -54.07 79.18
C GLU A 22 -2.03 -55.35 78.37
N GLN A 23 -3.03 -55.46 77.48
CA GLN A 23 -3.18 -56.63 76.60
C GLN A 23 -2.02 -56.73 75.62
N LEU A 24 -1.58 -55.61 75.05
CA LEU A 24 -0.41 -55.60 74.17
C LEU A 24 0.87 -55.97 74.92
N ALA A 25 1.03 -55.46 76.14
CA ALA A 25 2.16 -55.79 77.00
C ALA A 25 2.22 -57.29 77.34
N GLN A 26 1.05 -57.93 77.52
CA GLN A 26 0.98 -59.39 77.73
C GLN A 26 1.41 -60.18 76.50
N VAL A 27 1.02 -59.77 75.29
CA VAL A 27 1.38 -60.46 74.04
C VAL A 27 2.90 -60.51 73.86
N PHE A 28 3.59 -59.42 74.17
CA PHE A 28 5.05 -59.30 74.00
C PHE A 28 5.84 -59.58 75.28
N ASN A 29 5.19 -60.04 76.35
CA ASN A 29 5.79 -60.31 77.66
C ASN A 29 6.63 -59.12 78.20
N VAL A 30 6.10 -57.91 78.09
CA VAL A 30 6.70 -56.66 78.59
C VAL A 30 5.81 -55.99 79.63
N SER A 31 6.30 -54.90 80.25
CA SER A 31 5.47 -54.07 81.14
C SER A 31 4.54 -53.14 80.36
N SER A 32 3.33 -52.87 80.85
CA SER A 32 2.43 -51.86 80.28
C SER A 32 3.07 -50.47 80.21
N ARG A 33 3.98 -50.17 81.15
CA ARG A 33 4.81 -48.95 81.14
C ARG A 33 5.74 -48.87 79.93
N SER A 34 6.26 -50.00 79.45
CA SER A 34 7.10 -50.07 78.24
C SER A 34 6.28 -49.73 77.01
N VAL A 35 5.10 -50.34 76.86
CA VAL A 35 4.15 -50.03 75.77
C VAL A 35 3.75 -48.55 75.78
N SER A 36 3.42 -48.01 76.96
CA SER A 36 3.10 -46.59 77.11
C SER A 36 4.23 -45.69 76.62
N ARG A 37 5.49 -45.99 76.98
CA ARG A 37 6.66 -45.21 76.56
C ARG A 37 6.93 -45.31 75.06
N TRP A 38 6.64 -46.45 74.44
CA TRP A 38 6.70 -46.59 72.98
C TRP A 38 5.66 -45.71 72.32
N GLU A 39 4.41 -45.79 72.78
CA GLU A 39 3.30 -45.02 72.22
C GLU A 39 3.43 -43.51 72.43
N THR A 40 4.10 -43.07 73.50
CA THR A 40 4.41 -41.66 73.74
C THR A 40 5.69 -41.18 73.05
N GLY A 41 6.40 -42.06 72.32
CA GLY A 41 7.65 -41.77 71.64
C GLY A 41 8.81 -41.41 72.58
N THR A 42 8.76 -41.92 73.82
CA THR A 42 9.80 -41.71 74.85
C THR A 42 10.98 -42.66 74.65
N ASN A 43 10.72 -43.86 74.16
CA ASN A 43 11.71 -44.79 73.63
C ASN A 43 11.05 -45.64 72.54
N LEU A 44 11.84 -46.46 71.84
CA LEU A 44 11.31 -47.43 70.87
C LEU A 44 11.52 -48.85 71.40
N PRO A 45 10.71 -49.83 70.94
CA PRO A 45 11.04 -51.24 71.10
C PRO A 45 12.40 -51.52 70.45
N ASP A 46 13.10 -52.55 70.95
CA ASP A 46 14.33 -52.99 70.29
C ASP A 46 14.03 -53.62 68.92
N ILE A 47 15.07 -53.87 68.12
CA ILE A 47 14.92 -54.35 66.75
C ILE A 47 14.20 -55.70 66.70
N SER A 48 14.48 -56.61 67.62
CA SER A 48 13.83 -57.92 67.68
C SER A 48 12.34 -57.76 67.93
N LEU A 49 11.96 -56.92 68.89
CA LEU A 49 10.57 -56.66 69.23
C LEU A 49 9.84 -55.85 68.16
N LEU A 50 10.53 -54.97 67.44
CA LEU A 50 9.97 -54.26 66.29
C LEU A 50 9.57 -55.21 65.16
N VAL A 51 10.33 -56.31 64.95
CA VAL A 51 9.96 -57.36 63.97
C VAL A 51 8.71 -58.10 64.44
N GLU A 52 8.64 -58.49 65.72
CA GLU A 52 7.44 -59.16 66.26
C GLU A 52 6.20 -58.26 66.25
N ILE A 53 6.37 -56.96 66.50
CA ILE A 53 5.31 -55.96 66.42
C ILE A 53 4.86 -55.77 64.95
N ALA A 54 5.81 -55.74 64.02
CA ALA A 54 5.54 -55.67 62.59
C ALA A 54 4.69 -56.87 62.12
N ASP A 55 5.05 -58.08 62.57
CA ASP A 55 4.30 -59.30 62.28
C ASP A 55 2.90 -59.31 62.89
N LEU A 56 2.73 -58.84 64.15
CA LEU A 56 1.42 -58.78 64.81
C LEU A 56 0.43 -57.86 64.08
N TYR A 57 0.94 -56.73 63.57
CA TYR A 57 0.13 -55.68 62.93
C TYR A 57 0.10 -55.74 61.41
N ASP A 58 0.80 -56.72 60.81
CA ASP A 58 0.92 -56.92 59.36
C ASP A 58 1.39 -55.63 58.66
N VAL A 59 2.54 -55.12 59.11
CA VAL A 59 3.24 -53.94 58.56
C VAL A 59 4.72 -54.25 58.36
N ASP A 60 5.39 -53.52 57.48
CA ASP A 60 6.85 -53.51 57.41
C ASP A 60 7.43 -52.76 58.64
N VAL A 61 8.57 -53.23 59.16
CA VAL A 61 9.32 -52.51 60.23
C VAL A 61 9.59 -51.04 59.85
N ARG A 62 9.76 -50.78 58.55
CA ARG A 62 9.94 -49.42 58.02
C ARG A 62 8.71 -48.53 58.24
N GLU A 63 7.50 -49.06 58.08
CA GLU A 63 6.25 -48.33 58.35
C GLU A 63 6.16 -47.92 59.83
N ILE A 64 6.61 -48.80 60.74
CA ILE A 64 6.68 -48.49 62.17
C ILE A 64 7.67 -47.36 62.45
N ILE A 65 8.87 -47.43 61.87
CA ILE A 65 9.94 -46.45 62.09
C ILE A 65 9.58 -45.08 61.51
N GLU A 66 8.95 -45.06 60.34
CA GLU A 66 8.54 -43.82 59.65
C GLU A 66 7.17 -43.31 60.13
N GLY A 67 6.43 -44.15 60.86
CA GLY A 67 5.18 -43.84 61.55
C GLY A 67 4.01 -43.55 60.62
N GLU A 68 3.95 -44.19 59.46
CA GLU A 68 2.93 -44.05 58.40
C GLU A 68 2.87 -45.36 57.59
N ARG A 69 1.71 -45.75 57.06
CA ARG A 69 1.55 -46.95 56.21
C ARG A 69 2.25 -46.75 54.85
N LYS A 70 2.78 -47.83 54.27
CA LYS A 70 3.51 -47.86 52.99
C LYS A 70 2.67 -47.35 51.82
N SER A 71 1.36 -47.63 51.82
CA SER A 71 0.43 -47.14 50.80
C SER A 71 0.32 -45.60 50.82
N GLU A 72 0.28 -45.00 52.01
CA GLU A 72 0.18 -43.54 52.17
C GLU A 72 1.49 -42.85 51.80
N MET A 73 2.63 -43.48 52.11
CA MET A 73 3.94 -42.99 51.67
C MET A 73 4.07 -43.00 50.14
N MET A 74 3.67 -44.11 49.51
CA MET A 74 3.74 -44.27 48.06
C MET A 74 2.84 -43.24 47.35
N ASP A 75 1.63 -43.00 47.84
CA ASP A 75 0.73 -41.98 47.31
C ASP A 75 1.30 -40.56 47.45
N LYS A 76 1.94 -40.25 48.59
CA LYS A 76 2.54 -38.94 48.84
C LYS A 76 3.76 -38.68 47.97
N GLU A 77 4.63 -39.68 47.79
CA GLU A 77 5.80 -39.58 46.90
C GLU A 77 5.38 -39.46 45.43
N VAL A 78 4.44 -40.29 44.97
CA VAL A 78 3.90 -40.21 43.60
C VAL A 78 3.26 -38.85 43.36
N ARG A 79 2.52 -38.31 44.34
CA ARG A 79 1.91 -36.97 44.25
C ARG A 79 2.94 -35.85 44.23
N ASP A 80 3.99 -35.92 45.05
CA ASP A 80 5.04 -34.90 45.10
C ASP A 80 5.87 -34.91 43.80
N VAL A 81 6.19 -36.10 43.27
CA VAL A 81 6.85 -36.24 41.97
C VAL A 81 5.97 -35.73 40.83
N ALA A 82 4.68 -36.07 40.82
CA ALA A 82 3.74 -35.57 39.82
C ALA A 82 3.60 -34.04 39.89
N THR A 83 3.59 -33.47 41.10
CA THR A 83 3.51 -32.01 41.31
C THR A 83 4.79 -31.33 40.83
N LYS A 84 5.98 -31.84 41.20
CA LYS A 84 7.26 -31.31 40.71
C LYS A 84 7.43 -31.46 39.20
N MET A 85 6.97 -32.55 38.61
CA MET A 85 6.95 -32.72 37.15
C MET A 85 6.01 -31.72 36.47
N ALA A 86 4.84 -31.44 37.07
CA ALA A 86 3.90 -30.44 36.56
C ALA A 86 4.47 -29.02 36.68
N ASP A 87 5.13 -28.69 37.81
CA ASP A 87 5.76 -27.39 38.03
C ASP A 87 6.93 -27.17 37.07
N TYR A 88 7.81 -28.15 36.91
CA TYR A 88 8.93 -28.08 35.96
C TYR A 88 8.44 -27.90 34.51
N ALA A 89 7.43 -28.68 34.10
CA ALA A 89 6.84 -28.56 32.77
C ALA A 89 6.18 -27.18 32.54
N ASN A 90 5.60 -26.58 33.57
CA ASN A 90 5.00 -25.24 33.49
C ASN A 90 6.05 -24.13 33.48
N GLU A 91 7.14 -24.27 34.23
CA GLU A 91 8.21 -23.27 34.33
C GLU A 91 9.03 -23.18 33.03
N GLU A 92 9.38 -24.32 32.44
CA GLU A 92 10.09 -24.40 31.16
C GLU A 92 9.23 -23.83 30.00
N LYS A 93 7.96 -24.25 29.91
CA LYS A 93 6.99 -23.72 28.93
C LYS A 93 6.72 -22.23 29.14
N GLY A 94 6.62 -21.78 30.40
CA GLY A 94 6.38 -20.38 30.74
C GLY A 94 7.49 -19.44 30.28
N SER A 95 8.75 -19.89 30.38
CA SER A 95 9.91 -19.09 29.92
C SER A 95 9.95 -18.92 28.40
N LEU A 96 9.62 -19.97 27.64
CA LEU A 96 9.59 -19.97 26.18
C LEU A 96 8.47 -19.07 25.65
N LEU A 97 7.26 -19.20 26.21
CA LEU A 97 6.12 -18.35 25.85
C LEU A 97 6.42 -16.88 26.11
N ARG A 98 7.06 -16.53 27.23
CA ARG A 98 7.44 -15.15 27.55
C ARG A 98 8.44 -14.56 26.56
N LYS A 99 9.43 -15.34 26.12
CA LYS A 99 10.38 -14.92 25.06
C LYS A 99 9.66 -14.70 23.72
N MET A 100 8.75 -15.59 23.34
CA MET A 100 7.94 -15.44 22.12
C MET A 100 7.04 -14.18 22.17
N GLN A 101 6.47 -13.85 23.32
CA GLN A 101 5.67 -12.64 23.52
C GLN A 101 6.51 -11.37 23.29
N ILE A 102 7.72 -11.31 23.87
CA ILE A 102 8.62 -10.16 23.70
C ILE A 102 9.02 -10.00 22.23
N ILE A 103 9.43 -11.10 21.56
CA ILE A 103 9.80 -11.08 20.14
C ILE A 103 8.64 -10.58 19.27
N SER A 104 7.42 -11.05 19.53
CA SER A 104 6.24 -10.66 18.77
C SER A 104 5.92 -9.15 18.94
N PHE A 105 6.03 -8.64 20.16
CA PHE A 105 5.83 -7.21 20.45
C PHE A 105 6.88 -6.31 19.80
N VAL A 106 8.15 -6.72 19.87
CA VAL A 106 9.26 -6.01 19.21
C VAL A 106 9.06 -6.01 17.70
N GLY A 107 8.64 -7.14 17.11
CA GLY A 107 8.35 -7.24 15.68
C GLY A 107 7.26 -6.27 15.20
N VAL A 108 6.17 -6.12 15.96
CA VAL A 108 5.12 -5.13 15.68
C VAL A 108 5.68 -3.69 15.74
N LEU A 109 6.50 -3.37 16.75
CA LEU A 109 7.09 -2.03 16.89
C LEU A 109 8.04 -1.70 15.73
N VAL A 110 8.89 -2.66 15.33
CA VAL A 110 9.80 -2.50 14.19
C VAL A 110 9.02 -2.24 12.90
N LEU A 111 7.93 -2.98 12.65
CA LEU A 111 7.09 -2.78 11.47
C LEU A 111 6.36 -1.43 11.47
N LEU A 112 5.90 -0.94 12.63
CA LEU A 112 5.31 0.39 12.75
C LEU A 112 6.32 1.49 12.41
N VAL A 113 7.55 1.38 12.91
CA VAL A 113 8.63 2.33 12.59
C VAL A 113 8.98 2.26 11.10
N ALA A 114 9.04 1.06 10.51
CA ALA A 114 9.32 0.89 9.09
C ALA A 114 8.27 1.58 8.21
N ILE A 115 6.97 1.37 8.50
CA ILE A 115 5.86 2.02 7.78
C ILE A 115 5.91 3.54 7.96
N PHE A 116 6.20 4.02 9.16
CA PHE A 116 6.37 5.45 9.43
C PHE A 116 7.47 6.04 8.54
N LEU A 117 8.67 5.45 8.53
CA LEU A 117 9.78 5.92 7.70
C LEU A 117 9.45 5.90 6.20
N GLN A 118 8.77 4.85 5.73
CA GLN A 118 8.31 4.75 4.34
C GLN A 118 7.32 5.87 3.97
N THR A 119 6.43 6.26 4.89
CA THR A 119 5.41 7.30 4.64
C THR A 119 6.00 8.71 4.50
N PHE A 120 7.16 8.97 5.11
CA PHE A 120 7.86 10.27 4.99
C PHE A 120 8.80 10.34 3.78
N HIS A 121 8.97 9.25 3.03
CA HIS A 121 9.77 9.25 1.81
C HIS A 121 8.97 9.93 0.67
N LYS A 122 9.50 11.03 0.12
CA LYS A 122 8.77 11.90 -0.82
C LYS A 122 8.53 11.31 -2.22
N SER A 123 9.23 10.24 -2.62
CA SER A 123 9.00 9.61 -3.92
C SER A 123 7.87 8.58 -3.82
N LEU A 124 6.68 8.96 -4.26
CA LEU A 124 5.50 8.10 -4.31
C LEU A 124 5.40 7.32 -5.63
N ASP A 125 6.50 6.68 -6.04
CA ASP A 125 6.49 5.76 -7.18
C ASP A 125 5.72 4.46 -6.84
N GLU A 126 5.21 3.76 -7.86
CA GLU A 126 4.38 2.56 -7.73
C GLU A 126 5.09 1.45 -6.93
N ILE A 127 6.42 1.34 -7.04
CA ILE A 127 7.23 0.40 -6.26
C ILE A 127 7.12 0.68 -4.75
N ASN A 128 7.19 1.95 -4.35
CA ASN A 128 7.11 2.35 -2.94
C ASN A 128 5.71 2.12 -2.35
N LYS A 129 4.65 2.31 -3.15
CA LYS A 129 3.28 1.95 -2.75
C LYS A 129 3.13 0.44 -2.53
N GLY A 130 3.74 -0.38 -3.39
CA GLY A 130 3.77 -1.84 -3.25
C GLY A 130 4.48 -2.29 -1.96
N ILE A 131 5.64 -1.72 -1.65
CA ILE A 131 6.41 -2.03 -0.43
C ILE A 131 5.63 -1.65 0.84
N LEU A 132 4.96 -0.49 0.82
CA LEU A 132 4.10 -0.05 1.93
C LEU A 132 2.95 -1.04 2.16
N PHE A 133 2.30 -1.50 1.08
CA PHE A 133 1.21 -2.47 1.14
C PHE A 133 1.66 -3.81 1.74
N VAL A 134 2.81 -4.35 1.32
CA VAL A 134 3.38 -5.59 1.87
C VAL A 134 3.74 -5.43 3.35
N SER A 135 4.33 -4.30 3.72
CA SER A 135 4.69 -3.98 5.11
C SER A 135 3.45 -3.90 6.01
N PHE A 136 2.36 -3.33 5.50
CA PHE A 136 1.07 -3.29 6.20
C PHE A 136 0.47 -4.68 6.40
N ILE A 137 0.51 -5.57 5.40
CA ILE A 137 0.06 -6.96 5.54
C ILE A 137 0.90 -7.69 6.60
N ALA A 138 2.22 -7.53 6.56
CA ALA A 138 3.12 -8.13 7.56
C ALA A 138 2.80 -7.65 8.98
N LEU A 139 2.48 -6.35 9.15
CA LEU A 139 2.06 -5.78 10.43
C LEU A 139 0.77 -6.44 10.93
N VAL A 140 -0.24 -6.61 10.07
CA VAL A 140 -1.51 -7.25 10.44
C VAL A 140 -1.29 -8.69 10.89
N ILE A 141 -0.49 -9.47 10.14
CA ILE A 141 -0.17 -10.86 10.49
C ILE A 141 0.54 -10.91 11.85
N MET A 142 1.57 -10.07 12.04
CA MET A 142 2.32 -10.00 13.30
C MET A 142 1.46 -9.55 14.48
N ALA A 143 0.54 -8.61 14.27
CA ALA A 143 -0.39 -8.18 15.31
C ALA A 143 -1.33 -9.32 15.73
N VAL A 144 -1.88 -10.08 14.78
CA VAL A 144 -2.72 -11.26 15.06
C VAL A 144 -1.95 -12.33 15.81
N LEU A 145 -0.72 -12.65 15.38
CA LEU A 145 0.15 -13.60 16.07
C LEU A 145 0.45 -13.15 17.50
N THR A 146 0.74 -11.87 17.70
CA THR A 146 1.00 -11.30 19.03
C THR A 146 -0.24 -11.43 19.93
N LEU A 147 -1.43 -11.13 19.40
CA LEU A 147 -2.70 -11.28 20.14
C LEU A 147 -2.98 -12.74 20.52
N TYR A 148 -2.59 -13.69 19.66
CA TYR A 148 -2.73 -15.13 19.92
C TYR A 148 -1.77 -15.59 21.02
N VAL A 149 -0.47 -15.30 20.90
CA VAL A 149 0.59 -15.73 21.83
C VAL A 149 0.44 -15.09 23.22
N THR A 150 -0.15 -13.90 23.31
CA THR A 150 -0.45 -13.22 24.58
C THR A 150 -1.75 -13.70 25.24
N GLY A 151 -2.55 -14.54 24.56
CA GLY A 151 -3.88 -14.94 25.02
C GLY A 151 -4.92 -13.80 25.03
N LEU A 152 -4.56 -12.61 24.53
CA LEU A 152 -5.48 -11.47 24.40
C LEU A 152 -6.62 -11.78 23.44
N LEU A 153 -6.37 -12.60 22.41
CA LEU A 153 -7.39 -13.05 21.46
C LEU A 153 -8.58 -13.74 22.18
N GLU A 154 -8.30 -14.55 23.20
CA GLU A 154 -9.33 -15.24 23.98
C GLU A 154 -10.16 -14.27 24.84
N LYS A 155 -9.52 -13.23 25.40
CA LYS A 155 -10.22 -12.16 26.14
C LYS A 155 -11.10 -11.33 25.22
N ILE A 156 -10.61 -10.99 24.02
CA ILE A 156 -11.36 -10.23 23.01
C ILE A 156 -12.58 -11.02 22.53
N THR A 157 -12.42 -12.30 22.22
CA THR A 157 -13.52 -13.17 21.75
C THR A 157 -14.59 -13.42 22.80
N LYS A 158 -14.23 -13.44 24.09
CA LYS A 158 -15.21 -13.51 25.20
C LYS A 158 -16.05 -12.22 25.34
N ASN A 159 -15.54 -11.07 24.92
CA ASN A 159 -16.30 -9.80 24.97
C ASN A 159 -17.28 -9.68 23.79
N LYS A 160 -18.50 -10.19 23.97
CA LYS A 160 -19.56 -10.17 22.94
C LYS A 160 -19.87 -8.78 22.38
N ARG A 161 -19.78 -7.70 23.18
CA ARG A 161 -20.02 -6.33 22.70
C ARG A 161 -18.93 -5.89 21.73
N LEU A 162 -17.66 -6.10 22.11
CA LEU A 162 -16.51 -5.77 21.28
C LEU A 162 -16.53 -6.54 19.95
N VAL A 163 -16.82 -7.84 19.98
CA VAL A 163 -16.90 -8.67 18.75
C VAL A 163 -18.01 -8.19 17.81
N LYS A 164 -19.19 -7.83 18.34
CA LYS A 164 -20.27 -7.25 17.51
C LYS A 164 -19.84 -5.93 16.88
N TRP A 165 -19.13 -5.09 17.62
CA TRP A 165 -18.64 -3.80 17.13
C TRP A 165 -17.57 -3.98 16.04
N ILE A 166 -16.61 -4.88 16.24
CA ILE A 166 -15.61 -5.24 15.21
C ILE A 166 -16.30 -5.72 13.93
N LYS A 167 -17.25 -6.67 14.04
CA LYS A 167 -18.01 -7.16 12.87
C LYS A 167 -18.74 -6.02 12.14
N PHE A 168 -19.39 -5.13 12.89
CA PHE A 168 -20.07 -3.97 12.31
C PHE A 168 -19.10 -3.07 11.54
N VAL A 169 -17.97 -2.68 12.15
CA VAL A 169 -16.96 -1.85 11.50
C VAL A 169 -16.37 -2.53 10.26
N THR A 170 -16.09 -3.83 10.32
CA THR A 170 -15.61 -4.59 9.16
C THR A 170 -16.63 -4.60 8.03
N ILE A 171 -17.91 -4.85 8.32
CA ILE A 171 -18.99 -4.85 7.31
C ILE A 171 -19.12 -3.45 6.67
N VAL A 172 -19.15 -2.40 7.48
CA VAL A 172 -19.23 -1.01 6.99
C VAL A 172 -18.02 -0.68 6.12
N GLY A 173 -16.81 -1.07 6.53
CA GLY A 173 -15.59 -0.88 5.75
C GLY A 173 -15.62 -1.60 4.40
N VAL A 174 -16.11 -2.84 4.35
CA VAL A 174 -16.26 -3.60 3.10
C VAL A 174 -17.29 -2.94 2.18
N ILE A 175 -18.43 -2.49 2.73
CA ILE A 175 -19.45 -1.76 1.95
C ILE A 175 -18.87 -0.46 1.37
N ALA A 176 -18.12 0.31 2.17
CA ALA A 176 -17.48 1.54 1.72
C ALA A 176 -16.44 1.27 0.62
N ALA A 177 -15.62 0.22 0.77
CA ALA A 177 -14.65 -0.18 -0.25
C ALA A 177 -15.34 -0.60 -1.56
N PHE A 178 -16.41 -1.38 -1.47
CA PHE A 178 -17.21 -1.79 -2.62
C PHE A 178 -17.89 -0.60 -3.32
N TRP A 179 -18.45 0.33 -2.54
CA TRP A 179 -19.05 1.55 -3.09
C TRP A 179 -18.01 2.41 -3.80
N ARG A 180 -16.83 2.58 -3.20
CA ARG A 180 -15.70 3.26 -3.83
C ARG A 180 -15.34 2.62 -5.18
N THR A 181 -15.28 1.29 -5.26
CA THR A 181 -14.99 0.61 -6.53
C THR A 181 -16.05 0.89 -7.59
N ILE A 182 -17.34 0.86 -7.22
CA ILE A 182 -18.43 1.17 -8.15
C ILE A 182 -18.32 2.60 -8.67
N VAL A 183 -18.11 3.57 -7.77
CA VAL A 183 -17.97 4.98 -8.14
C VAL A 183 -16.77 5.19 -9.08
N MET A 184 -15.62 4.56 -8.79
CA MET A 184 -14.45 4.64 -9.65
C MET A 184 -14.71 4.03 -11.03
N THR A 185 -15.35 2.85 -11.10
CA THR A 185 -15.72 2.23 -12.38
C THR A 185 -16.69 3.09 -13.16
N PHE A 186 -17.64 3.74 -12.49
CA PHE A 186 -18.59 4.65 -13.12
C PHE A 186 -17.90 5.91 -13.68
N ILE A 187 -17.00 6.52 -12.91
CA ILE A 187 -16.18 7.66 -13.35
C ILE A 187 -15.36 7.26 -14.58
N VAL A 188 -14.63 6.15 -14.53
CA VAL A 188 -13.86 5.64 -15.67
C VAL A 188 -14.75 5.36 -16.88
N GLY A 189 -15.96 4.83 -16.66
CA GLY A 189 -16.94 4.62 -17.72
C GLY A 189 -17.39 5.92 -18.39
N ILE A 190 -17.69 6.96 -17.61
CA ILE A 190 -18.02 8.30 -18.14
C ILE A 190 -16.84 8.86 -18.93
N LEU A 191 -15.64 8.74 -18.38
CA LEU A 191 -14.41 9.23 -19.01
C LEU A 191 -14.20 8.56 -20.39
N LEU A 192 -14.33 7.24 -20.47
CA LEU A 192 -14.24 6.51 -21.74
C LEU A 192 -15.36 6.92 -22.73
N LEU A 193 -16.57 7.16 -22.24
CA LEU A 193 -17.67 7.63 -23.08
C LEU A 193 -17.38 9.01 -23.68
N MET A 194 -16.83 9.94 -22.89
CA MET A 194 -16.43 11.28 -23.37
C MET A 194 -15.45 11.16 -24.54
N VAL A 195 -14.38 10.37 -24.39
CA VAL A 195 -13.40 10.12 -25.46
C VAL A 195 -14.06 9.51 -26.70
N SER A 196 -14.88 8.48 -26.52
CA SER A 196 -15.52 7.80 -27.64
C SER A 196 -16.52 8.68 -28.40
N SER A 197 -17.05 9.71 -27.72
CA SER A 197 -18.01 10.66 -28.29
C SER A 197 -17.36 11.91 -28.89
N ALA A 198 -16.08 12.14 -28.62
CA ALA A 198 -15.33 13.26 -29.16
C ALA A 198 -15.23 13.12 -30.67
N LYS A 199 -15.66 14.16 -31.39
CA LYS A 199 -15.62 14.20 -32.85
C LYS A 199 -14.48 15.09 -33.30
N VAL A 200 -13.85 14.69 -34.39
CA VAL A 200 -12.93 15.55 -35.12
C VAL A 200 -13.78 16.46 -36.01
N GLU A 201 -13.67 17.75 -35.79
CA GLU A 201 -14.30 18.78 -36.61
C GLU A 201 -13.30 19.24 -37.67
N VAL A 202 -13.72 19.22 -38.94
CA VAL A 202 -12.87 19.58 -40.07
C VAL A 202 -13.56 20.70 -40.85
N TYR A 203 -12.83 21.79 -41.06
CA TYR A 203 -13.26 22.99 -41.75
C TYR A 203 -12.39 23.17 -42.99
N ASP A 204 -12.95 22.86 -44.17
CA ASP A 204 -12.26 22.96 -45.47
C ASP A 204 -12.69 24.22 -46.27
N ASP A 205 -13.62 25.02 -45.73
CA ASP A 205 -14.13 26.25 -46.34
C ASP A 205 -13.59 27.47 -45.58
N VAL A 206 -12.91 28.36 -46.30
CA VAL A 206 -12.31 29.59 -45.74
C VAL A 206 -13.35 30.51 -45.08
N SER A 207 -14.64 30.39 -45.39
CA SER A 207 -15.69 31.14 -44.71
C SER A 207 -15.78 30.83 -43.21
N ALA A 208 -15.34 29.63 -42.79
CA ALA A 208 -15.26 29.22 -41.40
C ALA A 208 -14.01 29.76 -40.67
N TYR A 209 -13.11 30.48 -41.37
CA TYR A 209 -11.88 31.04 -40.80
C TYR A 209 -12.12 31.80 -39.50
N ASN A 210 -13.10 32.70 -39.53
CA ASN A 210 -13.41 33.54 -38.39
C ASN A 210 -13.97 32.73 -37.21
N ASP A 211 -14.73 31.65 -37.45
CA ASP A 211 -15.32 30.85 -36.37
C ASP A 211 -14.25 30.08 -35.58
N TYR A 212 -13.16 29.71 -36.26
CA TYR A 212 -12.06 28.93 -35.69
C TYR A 212 -10.97 29.81 -35.07
N MET A 213 -10.70 30.98 -35.66
CA MET A 213 -9.68 31.89 -35.13
C MET A 213 -10.19 32.63 -33.90
N ASN A 214 -9.33 32.70 -32.89
CA ASN A 214 -9.68 33.28 -31.60
C ASN A 214 -9.97 34.80 -31.65
N PHE A 215 -9.53 35.47 -32.73
CA PHE A 215 -9.81 36.89 -32.99
C PHE A 215 -11.31 37.23 -33.01
N SER A 216 -12.17 36.32 -33.47
CA SER A 216 -13.59 36.59 -33.68
C SER A 216 -14.45 36.35 -32.44
N ASN A 217 -13.98 35.53 -31.51
CA ASN A 217 -14.70 35.15 -30.30
C ASN A 217 -14.36 36.05 -29.08
N GLY A 218 -13.56 37.10 -29.29
CA GLY A 218 -13.25 38.12 -28.28
C GLY A 218 -12.28 37.66 -27.18
N ALA A 219 -11.68 36.47 -27.29
CA ALA A 219 -10.82 35.88 -26.26
C ALA A 219 -9.32 36.13 -26.50
N TYR A 220 -8.96 37.36 -26.89
CA TYR A 220 -7.56 37.81 -26.99
C TYR A 220 -7.05 38.44 -25.67
N GLU A 221 -7.80 38.31 -24.57
CA GLU A 221 -7.34 38.76 -23.26
C GLU A 221 -6.35 37.74 -22.68
N LYS A 222 -5.08 38.11 -22.63
CA LYS A 222 -4.01 37.34 -21.98
C LYS A 222 -4.44 36.96 -20.55
N GLY A 223 -4.69 35.67 -20.31
CA GLY A 223 -5.11 35.14 -19.02
C GLY A 223 -6.59 34.76 -18.89
N VAL A 224 -7.39 34.86 -19.96
CA VAL A 224 -8.73 34.28 -20.01
C VAL A 224 -8.65 32.90 -20.64
N ASP A 225 -9.03 31.87 -19.89
CA ASP A 225 -9.07 30.48 -20.37
C ASP A 225 -10.42 30.21 -21.02
N THR A 226 -10.46 30.25 -22.35
CA THR A 226 -11.61 29.78 -23.14
C THR A 226 -11.15 28.64 -24.03
N GLN A 227 -12.09 27.85 -24.56
CA GLN A 227 -11.70 26.80 -25.51
C GLN A 227 -10.84 27.35 -26.67
N TRP A 228 -11.02 28.61 -27.06
CA TRP A 228 -10.36 29.24 -28.19
C TRP A 228 -8.99 29.85 -27.88
N THR A 229 -8.55 29.94 -26.63
CA THR A 229 -7.27 30.59 -26.29
C THR A 229 -6.02 29.79 -26.65
N LYS A 230 -6.17 28.68 -27.39
CA LYS A 230 -5.11 27.79 -27.95
C LYS A 230 -3.86 27.69 -27.06
N TRP A 231 -4.09 27.50 -25.76
CA TRP A 231 -3.06 27.36 -24.72
C TRP A 231 -2.11 28.58 -24.52
N GLY A 232 -2.44 29.75 -25.07
CA GLY A 232 -1.61 30.95 -24.99
C GLY A 232 -0.62 31.09 -26.15
N MET A 233 -0.71 30.22 -27.16
CA MET A 233 0.03 30.34 -28.41
C MET A 233 -0.35 31.63 -29.14
N ASP A 234 0.64 32.27 -29.77
CA ASP A 234 0.45 33.56 -30.42
C ASP A 234 -0.03 33.40 -31.87
N GLU A 235 -1.34 33.53 -32.06
CA GLU A 235 -1.98 33.39 -33.36
C GLU A 235 -1.77 34.61 -34.28
N THR A 236 -1.12 35.69 -33.84
CA THR A 236 -0.95 36.90 -34.67
C THR A 236 -0.07 36.73 -35.90
N ILE A 237 0.63 35.60 -36.02
CA ILE A 237 1.27 35.17 -37.25
C ILE A 237 0.21 35.00 -38.36
N TRP A 238 -0.96 34.45 -38.04
CA TRP A 238 -2.08 34.36 -38.95
C TRP A 238 -2.79 35.73 -39.12
N PRO A 239 -3.35 36.02 -40.31
CA PRO A 239 -3.99 37.30 -40.59
C PRO A 239 -5.30 37.46 -39.80
N LYS A 240 -5.59 38.63 -39.24
CA LYS A 240 -6.78 38.82 -38.40
C LYS A 240 -8.11 38.64 -39.15
N GLU A 241 -8.11 38.90 -40.45
CA GLU A 241 -9.26 38.75 -41.34
C GLU A 241 -8.77 38.37 -42.75
N ILE A 242 -9.62 37.70 -43.51
CA ILE A 242 -9.35 37.40 -44.93
C ILE A 242 -9.66 38.66 -45.76
N SER A 243 -8.62 39.35 -46.22
CA SER A 243 -8.77 40.57 -47.02
C SER A 243 -9.12 40.25 -48.48
N LYS A 244 -9.56 41.26 -49.24
CA LYS A 244 -9.85 41.10 -50.68
C LYS A 244 -8.60 40.86 -51.53
N GLU A 245 -7.42 41.13 -50.98
CA GLU A 245 -6.13 40.99 -51.64
C GLU A 245 -5.53 39.59 -51.46
N MET A 246 -6.15 38.78 -50.59
CA MET A 246 -5.77 37.40 -50.32
C MET A 246 -6.51 36.46 -51.27
N ASN A 247 -5.77 35.80 -52.17
CA ASN A 247 -6.28 34.67 -52.93
C ASN A 247 -5.96 33.37 -52.18
N VAL A 248 -6.90 32.91 -51.34
CA VAL A 248 -6.74 31.65 -50.59
C VAL A 248 -6.93 30.47 -51.52
N THR A 249 -5.85 29.71 -51.78
CA THR A 249 -5.84 28.61 -52.75
C THR A 249 -6.04 27.25 -52.11
N ASP A 250 -5.67 27.09 -50.84
CA ASP A 250 -5.88 25.88 -50.07
C ASP A 250 -6.04 26.24 -48.58
N PHE A 251 -6.92 25.53 -47.88
CA PHE A 251 -7.31 25.86 -46.53
C PHE A 251 -7.84 24.64 -45.80
N LYS A 252 -7.35 24.43 -44.58
CA LYS A 252 -7.94 23.46 -43.66
C LYS A 252 -7.71 23.87 -42.22
N MET A 253 -8.73 23.69 -41.40
CA MET A 253 -8.65 23.78 -39.96
C MET A 253 -9.32 22.57 -39.34
N VAL A 254 -8.72 22.01 -38.29
CA VAL A 254 -9.16 20.78 -37.65
C VAL A 254 -9.09 20.95 -36.15
N TYR A 255 -10.23 20.72 -35.51
CA TYR A 255 -10.38 20.78 -34.06
C TYR A 255 -10.73 19.40 -33.51
N TYR A 256 -10.07 19.02 -32.43
CA TYR A 256 -10.37 17.77 -31.72
C TYR A 256 -10.13 17.95 -30.22
N ASN A 257 -11.12 17.57 -29.40
CA ASN A 257 -11.02 17.67 -27.95
C ASN A 257 -11.65 16.46 -27.24
N PRO A 258 -10.89 15.37 -27.04
CA PRO A 258 -11.31 14.26 -26.20
C PRO A 258 -11.08 14.52 -24.70
N TRP A 259 -10.11 15.39 -24.39
CA TRP A 259 -9.64 15.74 -23.05
C TRP A 259 -9.08 17.16 -23.04
N ASP A 260 -8.08 17.36 -23.90
CA ASP A 260 -7.39 18.61 -24.16
C ASP A 260 -7.57 18.96 -25.63
N ALA A 261 -7.83 20.24 -25.89
CA ALA A 261 -8.03 20.75 -27.24
C ALA A 261 -6.76 20.65 -28.10
N GLN A 262 -6.93 20.13 -29.31
CA GLN A 262 -5.93 20.03 -30.36
C GLN A 262 -6.41 20.78 -31.59
N TYR A 263 -5.48 21.52 -32.18
CA TYR A 263 -5.70 22.38 -33.33
C TYR A 263 -4.66 22.03 -34.39
N LEU A 264 -5.15 21.77 -35.59
CA LEU A 264 -4.33 21.56 -36.77
C LEU A 264 -4.86 22.48 -37.86
N GLY A 265 -4.00 23.23 -38.51
CA GLY A 265 -4.45 24.13 -39.55
C GLY A 265 -3.36 24.47 -40.54
N TYR A 266 -3.79 24.74 -41.75
CA TYR A 266 -2.97 25.43 -42.73
C TYR A 266 -3.83 26.33 -43.62
N MET A 267 -3.21 27.38 -44.15
CA MET A 267 -3.82 28.25 -45.13
C MET A 267 -2.75 28.69 -46.12
N VAL A 268 -3.00 28.45 -47.40
CA VAL A 268 -2.13 28.85 -48.50
C VAL A 268 -2.74 30.04 -49.19
N VAL A 269 -1.97 31.12 -49.28
CA VAL A 269 -2.44 32.39 -49.83
C VAL A 269 -1.47 32.85 -50.90
N GLU A 270 -2.02 33.14 -52.08
CA GLU A 270 -1.31 33.85 -53.14
C GLU A 270 -1.66 35.33 -53.06
N TYR A 271 -0.63 36.18 -53.06
CA TYR A 271 -0.76 37.63 -52.95
C TYR A 271 -0.34 38.31 -54.27
N SER A 272 -0.91 39.48 -54.53
CA SER A 272 -0.33 40.43 -55.49
C SER A 272 1.04 40.93 -55.01
N GLU A 273 1.93 41.36 -55.91
CA GLU A 273 3.30 41.77 -55.56
C GLU A 273 3.38 42.79 -54.39
N ASP A 274 2.53 43.81 -54.40
CA ASP A 274 2.52 44.85 -53.36
C ASP A 274 2.06 44.27 -52.00
N ALA A 275 0.92 43.59 -51.97
CA ALA A 275 0.36 42.97 -50.76
C ALA A 275 1.30 41.88 -50.18
N TYR A 276 1.98 41.13 -51.05
CA TYR A 276 2.97 40.14 -50.65
C TYR A 276 4.14 40.79 -49.90
N ALA A 277 4.67 41.89 -50.43
CA ALA A 277 5.80 42.59 -49.81
C ALA A 277 5.42 43.18 -48.44
N GLU A 278 4.20 43.71 -48.29
CA GLU A 278 3.69 44.21 -47.01
C GLU A 278 3.52 43.09 -45.98
N GLU A 279 2.96 41.95 -46.39
CA GLU A 279 2.72 40.82 -45.50
C GLU A 279 4.02 40.13 -45.08
N VAL A 280 4.97 39.95 -46.00
CA VAL A 280 6.33 39.46 -45.67
C VAL A 280 7.01 40.39 -44.67
N LYS A 281 6.86 41.71 -44.83
CA LYS A 281 7.41 42.67 -43.88
C LYS A 281 6.79 42.51 -42.49
N ARG A 282 5.47 42.41 -42.39
CA ARG A 282 4.74 42.18 -41.13
C ARG A 282 5.22 40.92 -40.43
N LEU A 283 5.37 39.83 -41.18
CA LEU A 283 5.80 38.54 -40.63
C LEU A 283 7.27 38.57 -40.19
N LYS A 284 8.17 39.19 -40.95
CA LYS A 284 9.59 39.33 -40.56
C LYS A 284 9.81 40.25 -39.35
N GLU A 285 8.87 41.15 -39.06
CA GLU A 285 8.88 41.97 -37.85
C GLU A 285 8.44 41.19 -36.60
N TYR A 286 7.86 39.99 -36.76
CA TYR A 286 7.48 39.12 -35.67
C TYR A 286 8.71 38.56 -34.94
N GLU A 287 8.72 38.64 -33.60
CA GLU A 287 9.78 38.08 -32.77
C GLU A 287 9.65 36.56 -32.68
N SER A 288 10.30 35.86 -33.62
CA SER A 288 10.24 34.40 -33.70
C SER A 288 10.93 33.71 -32.53
N THR A 289 10.33 32.63 -32.04
CA THR A 289 10.88 31.81 -30.95
C THR A 289 11.87 30.76 -31.44
N GLU A 290 12.69 30.22 -30.55
CA GLU A 290 13.49 29.02 -30.85
C GLU A 290 12.58 27.82 -31.08
N TYR A 291 12.80 27.10 -32.18
CA TYR A 291 11.92 26.00 -32.61
C TYR A 291 12.69 24.70 -32.95
N ILE A 292 13.98 24.82 -33.29
CA ILE A 292 14.79 23.69 -33.74
C ILE A 292 14.92 22.65 -32.63
N GLY A 293 14.72 21.38 -32.99
CA GLY A 293 14.75 20.24 -32.10
C GLY A 293 13.44 19.98 -31.37
N TYR A 294 12.50 20.94 -31.32
CA TYR A 294 11.17 20.65 -30.80
C TYR A 294 10.45 19.71 -31.75
N TYR A 295 9.90 18.60 -31.24
CA TYR A 295 9.20 17.62 -32.06
C TYR A 295 9.99 17.18 -33.30
N CYS A 296 11.31 17.02 -33.16
CA CYS A 296 12.24 16.64 -34.23
C CYS A 296 12.36 17.65 -35.39
N VAL A 297 11.81 18.86 -35.26
CA VAL A 297 11.92 19.90 -36.29
C VAL A 297 13.37 20.28 -36.53
N GLU A 298 13.75 20.37 -37.80
CA GLU A 298 15.07 20.78 -38.27
C GLU A 298 15.04 22.22 -38.83
N GLU A 299 16.20 22.71 -39.26
CA GLU A 299 16.27 23.96 -40.01
C GLU A 299 15.51 23.83 -41.34
N GLU A 300 14.59 24.75 -41.58
CA GLU A 300 13.72 24.79 -42.75
C GLU A 300 14.53 25.01 -44.04
N LYS A 301 14.32 24.12 -45.01
CA LYS A 301 14.99 24.10 -46.33
C LYS A 301 14.00 24.08 -47.47
N THR A 302 12.76 23.63 -47.24
CA THR A 302 11.72 23.53 -48.26
C THR A 302 11.19 24.93 -48.62
N TYR A 303 10.91 25.76 -47.62
CA TYR A 303 10.46 27.15 -47.79
C TYR A 303 11.33 28.14 -47.01
N GLU A 304 11.18 29.45 -47.25
CA GLU A 304 11.75 30.46 -46.36
C GLU A 304 10.82 30.65 -45.16
N LEU A 305 11.33 30.43 -43.95
CA LEU A 305 10.60 30.70 -42.71
C LEU A 305 10.52 32.21 -42.43
N LEU A 306 9.30 32.76 -42.39
CA LEU A 306 9.07 34.18 -42.14
C LEU A 306 8.84 34.49 -40.65
N ALA A 307 8.07 33.65 -39.97
CA ALA A 307 7.72 33.80 -38.56
C ALA A 307 7.43 32.43 -37.93
N VAL A 308 7.81 32.23 -36.67
CA VAL A 308 7.43 31.04 -35.90
C VAL A 308 7.21 31.36 -34.42
N ASN A 309 6.12 30.85 -33.87
CA ASN A 309 5.84 30.75 -32.45
C ASN A 309 5.81 29.25 -32.10
N ALA A 310 6.78 28.81 -31.32
CA ALA A 310 7.02 27.42 -30.97
C ALA A 310 7.08 27.30 -29.45
N ASP A 311 6.38 26.30 -28.93
CA ASP A 311 6.42 25.93 -27.53
C ASP A 311 6.72 24.42 -27.42
N PRO A 312 7.69 24.01 -26.60
CA PRO A 312 8.11 22.62 -26.50
C PRO A 312 7.03 21.70 -25.91
N TYR A 313 5.93 22.25 -25.36
CA TYR A 313 4.79 21.53 -24.81
C TYR A 313 3.51 21.73 -25.62
N GLN A 314 3.36 22.89 -26.26
CA GLN A 314 2.12 23.31 -26.92
C GLN A 314 2.14 23.26 -28.45
N GLY A 315 3.31 23.12 -29.09
CA GLY A 315 3.43 22.92 -30.53
C GLY A 315 3.88 24.18 -31.29
N PHE A 316 3.30 24.44 -32.46
CA PHE A 316 3.78 25.47 -33.40
C PHE A 316 2.67 26.28 -34.07
N ILE A 317 2.98 27.55 -34.34
CA ILE A 317 2.31 28.42 -35.30
C ILE A 317 3.41 29.06 -36.15
N TYR A 318 3.28 29.07 -37.47
CA TYR A 318 4.31 29.63 -38.35
C TYR A 318 3.77 30.13 -39.68
N ALA A 319 4.63 30.88 -40.38
CA ALA A 319 4.43 31.29 -41.76
C ALA A 319 5.67 31.00 -42.60
N LEU A 320 5.46 30.34 -43.73
CA LEU A 320 6.48 29.98 -44.72
C LEU A 320 6.21 30.72 -46.04
N THR A 321 7.23 30.96 -46.86
CA THR A 321 7.06 31.52 -48.21
C THR A 321 7.92 30.81 -49.25
N ASP A 322 7.43 30.79 -50.48
CA ASP A 322 8.19 30.33 -51.66
C ASP A 322 9.03 31.44 -52.32
N GLY A 323 8.95 32.66 -51.81
CA GLY A 323 9.63 33.83 -52.35
C GLY A 323 9.01 34.40 -53.63
N LYS A 324 7.89 33.85 -54.10
CA LYS A 324 7.26 34.15 -55.41
C LYS A 324 5.81 34.62 -55.28
N GLY A 325 5.39 35.08 -54.10
CA GLY A 325 4.05 35.61 -53.86
C GLY A 325 3.14 34.68 -53.06
N LYS A 326 3.60 33.47 -52.70
CA LYS A 326 2.80 32.51 -51.92
C LYS A 326 3.29 32.44 -50.48
N ILE A 327 2.37 32.58 -49.53
CA ILE A 327 2.61 32.39 -48.10
C ILE A 327 1.75 31.22 -47.59
N ILE A 328 2.36 30.34 -46.81
CA ILE A 328 1.73 29.20 -46.17
C ILE A 328 1.72 29.47 -44.66
N TYR A 329 0.55 29.64 -44.09
CA TYR A 329 0.36 29.70 -42.64
C TYR A 329 0.08 28.29 -42.15
N GLY A 330 0.73 27.89 -41.06
CA GLY A 330 0.56 26.57 -40.46
C GLY A 330 0.38 26.67 -38.95
N GLU A 331 -0.39 25.74 -38.39
CA GLU A 331 -0.47 25.52 -36.95
C GLU A 331 -0.59 24.03 -36.61
N GLN A 332 0.14 23.63 -35.58
CA GLN A 332 0.07 22.32 -34.96
C GLN A 332 0.12 22.53 -33.45
N ILE A 333 -1.05 22.67 -32.82
CA ILE A 333 -1.16 23.02 -31.41
C ILE A 333 -1.84 21.88 -30.66
N PHE A 334 -1.22 21.42 -29.59
CA PHE A 334 -1.68 20.27 -28.80
C PHE A 334 -1.10 20.36 -27.39
N CYS A 335 -1.45 19.41 -26.52
CA CYS A 335 -0.96 19.37 -25.14
C CYS A 335 -0.11 18.11 -24.93
N ASN A 336 0.76 18.12 -23.92
CA ASN A 336 1.47 16.93 -23.43
C ASN A 336 2.54 16.33 -24.37
N TYR A 337 3.19 17.10 -25.23
CA TYR A 337 4.30 16.64 -26.09
C TYR A 337 3.93 15.59 -27.16
N PHE A 338 2.64 15.26 -27.36
CA PHE A 338 2.21 14.38 -28.44
C PHE A 338 0.83 14.79 -28.96
N MET A 339 0.58 14.46 -30.22
CA MET A 339 -0.69 14.70 -30.87
C MET A 339 -1.47 13.41 -31.01
N ASP A 340 -2.76 13.43 -30.66
CA ASP A 340 -3.66 12.28 -30.83
C ASP A 340 -4.16 12.14 -32.27
N LEU A 341 -4.16 13.25 -33.01
CA LEU A 341 -4.51 13.27 -34.42
C LEU A 341 -3.37 12.73 -35.27
N GLU A 342 -3.71 11.87 -36.23
CA GLU A 342 -2.84 11.52 -37.35
C GLU A 342 -2.75 12.73 -38.29
N TYR A 343 -1.92 13.73 -37.94
CA TYR A 343 -1.83 15.02 -38.62
C TYR A 343 -1.53 14.92 -40.12
N GLU A 344 -0.83 13.86 -40.55
CA GLU A 344 -0.55 13.57 -41.97
C GLU A 344 -1.82 13.36 -42.81
N LYS A 345 -2.97 13.03 -42.18
CA LYS A 345 -4.28 12.95 -42.86
C LYS A 345 -4.89 14.33 -43.15
N TYR A 346 -4.47 15.34 -42.41
CA TYR A 346 -5.10 16.66 -42.41
C TYR A 346 -4.20 17.72 -43.05
N ILE A 347 -2.89 17.68 -42.80
CA ILE A 347 -1.94 18.66 -43.32
C ILE A 347 -1.01 17.98 -44.32
N PRO A 348 -0.94 18.47 -45.58
CA PRO A 348 0.05 18.03 -46.54
C PRO A 348 1.47 18.18 -46.00
N LYS A 349 2.33 17.19 -46.24
CA LYS A 349 3.71 17.19 -45.74
C LYS A 349 4.52 18.42 -46.16
N GLU A 350 4.22 18.97 -47.34
CA GLU A 350 4.85 20.19 -47.85
C GLU A 350 4.49 21.46 -47.07
N TYR A 351 3.43 21.45 -46.25
CA TYR A 351 3.05 22.61 -45.42
C TYR A 351 3.53 22.48 -43.98
N LEU A 352 4.13 21.34 -43.61
CA LEU A 352 4.73 21.12 -42.31
C LEU A 352 6.16 21.65 -42.27
N LEU A 353 6.62 22.07 -41.09
CA LEU A 353 8.04 22.35 -40.85
C LEU A 353 8.89 21.10 -41.12
N ASP A 354 10.05 21.31 -41.72
CA ASP A 354 10.98 20.23 -42.04
C ASP A 354 11.34 19.43 -40.77
N GLY A 355 11.19 18.10 -40.84
CA GLY A 355 11.50 17.19 -39.73
C GLY A 355 10.41 17.05 -38.65
N PHE A 356 9.32 17.82 -38.71
CA PHE A 356 8.23 17.76 -37.72
C PHE A 356 7.71 16.32 -37.50
N ASN A 357 7.72 15.89 -36.25
CA ASN A 357 7.21 14.59 -35.81
C ASN A 357 6.68 14.63 -34.37
N ALA A 358 5.35 14.80 -34.23
CA ALA A 358 4.65 14.78 -32.95
C ALA A 358 4.06 13.39 -32.57
N THR A 359 4.51 12.30 -33.20
CA THR A 359 4.04 10.95 -32.89
C THR A 359 4.67 10.40 -31.61
N GLN A 360 4.01 9.42 -30.98
CA GLN A 360 4.55 8.73 -29.80
C GLN A 360 5.82 7.91 -30.08
N GLU A 361 6.17 7.69 -31.35
CA GLU A 361 7.37 6.98 -31.77
C GLU A 361 8.57 7.90 -31.97
N SER A 362 8.36 9.22 -31.95
CA SER A 362 9.41 10.21 -32.19
C SER A 362 10.52 10.14 -31.14
N GLU A 363 11.73 10.55 -31.53
CA GLU A 363 12.86 10.66 -30.60
C GLU A 363 12.54 11.68 -29.51
N TYR A 364 11.96 12.82 -29.88
CA TYR A 364 11.55 13.87 -28.96
C TYR A 364 10.62 13.37 -27.85
N TYR A 365 9.57 12.62 -28.21
CA TYR A 365 8.64 12.05 -27.25
C TYR A 365 9.32 11.07 -26.28
N ARG A 366 10.18 10.20 -26.81
CA ARG A 366 10.92 9.20 -26.00
C ARG A 366 11.86 9.86 -25.00
N GLU A 367 12.51 10.96 -25.36
CA GLU A 367 13.37 11.71 -24.45
C GLU A 367 12.58 12.43 -23.36
N LYS A 368 11.49 13.12 -23.72
CA LYS A 368 10.62 13.80 -22.74
C LYS A 368 9.99 12.82 -21.75
N ARG A 369 9.52 11.67 -22.22
CA ARG A 369 8.96 10.63 -21.36
C ARG A 369 9.97 10.09 -20.34
N LYS A 370 11.21 9.81 -20.78
CA LYS A 370 12.30 9.40 -19.87
C LYS A 370 12.61 10.45 -18.80
N ALA A 371 12.53 11.73 -19.14
CA ALA A 371 12.76 12.81 -18.18
C ALA A 371 11.64 12.92 -17.12
N LEU A 372 10.41 12.57 -17.47
CA LEU A 372 9.25 12.58 -16.56
C LEU A 372 9.19 11.34 -15.66
N GLU A 373 9.68 10.20 -16.14
CA GLU A 373 9.74 8.93 -15.38
C GLU A 373 10.99 8.83 -14.47
N GLY A 374 11.85 9.87 -14.46
CA GLY A 374 13.16 9.92 -13.78
C GLY A 374 13.15 10.16 -12.27
#